data_AF-A0A538I2B8-F1
#
_entry.id   AF-A0A538I2B8-F1
#
_cell.length_a   1.000
_cell.length_b   1.000
_cell.length_c   1.000
_cell.angle_alpha   90.00
_cell.angle_beta   90.00
_cell.angle_gamma   90.00
#
_symmetry.space_group_name_H-M   'P 1'
#
loop_
_entity.id
_entity.type
_entity.pdbx_description
1 polymer ?
#
loop_
_entity_poly.entity_id
_entity_poly.type
_entity_poly.pdbx_seq_one_letter_code
_entity_poly.pdbx_strand_id
1 'polypeptide(L)'
;MTGSSWRAGCPVALGDLRVLTLTFWGFDGKAHRGTLIVHRTVAAQVTRVMGRLYSARFPIRRMTPVDSYGGDDFRSIETDNTSAFNCRAATGSTHWSEHAYGRAIDLDPLENPYVSGGKTSHSGSRRYLDRSLRRPGMIHAGDVVVRAFAAEGWGWGGLWSGTRDYQHFSLNAR
;
A
#
# COMPACT_ATOMS: atom_id res chain seq x y z
N MET A 1 -5.63 17.29 -4.16
CA MET A 1 -4.91 17.18 -2.88
C MET A 1 -5.13 18.46 -2.12
N THR A 2 -5.56 18.39 -0.87
CA THR A 2 -5.72 19.49 0.09
C THR A 2 -4.40 19.87 0.76
N GLY A 3 -3.26 19.32 0.32
CA GLY A 3 -1.93 19.71 0.77
C GLY A 3 -1.53 19.10 2.12
N SER A 4 -2.24 18.07 2.59
CA SER A 4 -1.90 17.41 3.85
C SER A 4 -0.88 16.28 3.64
N SER A 5 -1.03 15.50 2.57
CA SER A 5 -0.07 14.45 2.23
C SER A 5 1.15 14.94 1.43
N TRP A 6 1.13 16.18 0.93
CA TRP A 6 2.26 16.84 0.25
C TRP A 6 2.45 18.25 0.78
N ARG A 7 3.70 18.67 1.02
CA ARG A 7 4.08 20.02 1.47
C ARG A 7 5.45 20.43 0.93
N ALA A 8 5.79 21.71 1.03
CA ALA A 8 7.16 22.17 0.78
C ALA A 8 8.15 21.39 1.67
N GLY A 9 9.26 20.93 1.07
CA GLY A 9 10.24 20.06 1.72
C GLY A 9 10.04 18.55 1.49
N CYS A 10 8.95 18.15 0.84
CA CYS A 10 8.80 16.77 0.37
C CYS A 10 9.86 16.43 -0.69
N PRO A 11 10.32 15.16 -0.73
CA PRO A 11 11.42 14.77 -1.61
C PRO A 11 10.98 14.58 -3.08
N VAL A 12 9.70 14.81 -3.38
CA VAL A 12 9.13 14.73 -4.72
C VAL A 12 8.36 16.01 -5.05
N ALA A 13 8.58 16.55 -6.24
CA ALA A 13 7.83 17.71 -6.72
C ALA A 13 6.37 17.32 -7.02
N LEU A 14 5.43 18.24 -6.75
CA LEU A 14 4.02 18.01 -7.04
C LEU A 14 3.77 17.65 -8.52
N GLY A 15 4.53 18.28 -9.43
CA GLY A 15 4.48 18.01 -10.88
C GLY A 15 4.97 16.62 -11.30
N ASP A 16 5.64 15.88 -10.41
CA ASP A 16 6.10 14.51 -10.66
C ASP A 16 5.11 13.45 -10.16
N LEU A 17 4.04 13.86 -9.46
CA LEU A 17 2.99 12.97 -9.01
C LEU A 17 1.91 12.81 -10.09
N ARG A 18 1.28 11.63 -10.13
CA ARG A 18 0.18 11.28 -11.03
C ARG A 18 -0.97 10.71 -10.22
N VAL A 19 -2.17 11.18 -10.53
CA VAL A 19 -3.42 10.64 -10.00
C VAL A 19 -3.86 9.50 -10.92
N LEU A 20 -3.94 8.30 -10.39
CA LEU A 20 -4.44 7.12 -11.10
C LEU A 20 -5.85 6.81 -10.61
N THR A 21 -6.84 6.86 -11.49
CA THR A 21 -8.18 6.31 -11.21
C THR A 21 -8.25 4.88 -11.71
N LEU A 22 -8.41 3.95 -10.79
CA LEU A 22 -8.28 2.51 -11.04
C LEU A 22 -9.58 1.80 -10.69
N THR A 23 -9.85 0.70 -11.37
CA THR A 23 -10.94 -0.22 -11.00
C THR A 23 -10.35 -1.35 -10.16
N PHE A 24 -10.99 -1.69 -9.05
CA PHE A 24 -10.58 -2.78 -8.17
C PHE A 24 -11.77 -3.68 -7.82
N TRP A 25 -11.48 -4.92 -7.40
CA TRP A 25 -12.51 -5.86 -6.96
C TRP A 25 -12.70 -5.70 -5.46
N GLY A 26 -13.91 -5.40 -5.00
CA GLY A 26 -14.21 -5.19 -3.60
C GLY A 26 -14.40 -6.47 -2.81
N PHE A 27 -14.28 -6.38 -1.49
CA PHE A 27 -14.64 -7.47 -0.57
C PHE A 27 -16.13 -7.85 -0.63
N ASP A 28 -16.98 -7.00 -1.20
CA ASP A 28 -18.40 -7.25 -1.47
C ASP A 28 -18.65 -8.02 -2.79
N GLY A 29 -17.59 -8.40 -3.50
CA GLY A 29 -17.68 -9.15 -4.75
C GLY A 29 -18.11 -8.29 -5.95
N LYS A 30 -17.90 -6.97 -5.90
CA LYS A 30 -18.25 -6.04 -6.99
C LYS A 30 -17.04 -5.24 -7.46
N ALA A 31 -17.11 -4.71 -8.68
CA ALA A 31 -16.12 -3.76 -9.17
C ALA A 31 -16.37 -2.37 -8.56
N HIS A 32 -15.32 -1.74 -8.07
CA HIS A 32 -15.31 -0.38 -7.52
C HIS A 32 -14.26 0.47 -8.21
N ARG A 33 -14.35 1.79 -8.06
CA ARG A 33 -13.33 2.73 -8.52
C ARG A 33 -12.66 3.40 -7.33
N GLY A 34 -11.34 3.55 -7.43
CA GLY A 34 -10.51 4.17 -6.41
C GLY A 34 -9.41 5.02 -7.02
N THR A 35 -8.67 5.71 -6.16
CA THR A 35 -7.59 6.59 -6.59
C THR A 35 -6.30 6.32 -5.83
N LEU A 36 -5.20 6.16 -6.58
CA LEU A 36 -3.84 6.18 -6.06
C LEU A 36 -3.11 7.43 -6.57
N ILE A 37 -2.18 7.93 -5.76
CA ILE A 37 -1.25 8.98 -6.16
C ILE A 37 0.15 8.37 -6.16
N VAL A 38 0.84 8.42 -7.28
CA VAL A 38 2.15 7.76 -7.47
C VAL A 38 3.10 8.64 -8.24
N HIS A 39 4.39 8.33 -8.20
CA HIS A 39 5.40 8.99 -9.03
C HIS A 39 5.16 8.68 -10.52
N ARG A 40 5.41 9.65 -11.40
CA ARG A 40 5.21 9.51 -12.85
C ARG A 40 5.95 8.31 -13.46
N THR A 41 7.11 7.96 -12.91
CA THR A 41 7.94 6.86 -13.43
C THR A 41 7.34 5.49 -13.16
N VAL A 42 6.48 5.35 -12.14
CA VAL A 42 5.87 4.08 -11.76
C VAL A 42 4.40 3.98 -12.15
N ALA A 43 3.79 5.07 -12.62
CA ALA A 43 2.37 5.14 -12.97
C ALA A 43 1.90 3.99 -13.88
N ALA A 44 2.69 3.68 -14.93
CA ALA A 44 2.37 2.60 -15.85
C ALA A 44 2.51 1.21 -15.21
N GLN A 45 3.53 1.00 -14.37
CA GLN A 45 3.76 -0.26 -13.64
C GLN A 45 2.60 -0.53 -12.68
N VAL A 46 2.25 0.46 -11.86
CA VAL A 46 1.14 0.37 -10.91
C VAL A 46 -0.18 0.08 -11.63
N THR A 47 -0.45 0.75 -12.76
CA THR A 47 -1.67 0.47 -13.55
C THR A 47 -1.73 -0.99 -14.00
N ARG A 48 -0.60 -1.57 -14.45
CA ARG A 48 -0.54 -2.99 -14.84
C ARG A 48 -0.73 -3.94 -13.64
N VAL A 49 -0.08 -3.66 -12.51
CA VAL A 49 -0.25 -4.45 -11.28
C VAL A 49 -1.71 -4.48 -10.85
N MET A 50 -2.34 -3.31 -10.77
CA MET A 50 -3.73 -3.19 -10.33
C MET A 50 -4.69 -3.84 -11.33
N GLY A 51 -4.41 -3.78 -12.63
CA GLY A 51 -5.16 -4.52 -13.65
C GLY A 51 -5.05 -6.05 -13.51
N ARG A 52 -3.87 -6.58 -13.13
CA ARG A 52 -3.68 -8.01 -12.83
C ARG A 52 -4.44 -8.42 -11.57
N LEU A 53 -4.41 -7.61 -10.52
CA LEU A 53 -5.16 -7.84 -9.28
C LEU A 53 -6.67 -7.86 -9.53
N TYR A 54 -7.17 -6.88 -10.30
CA TYR A 54 -8.57 -6.81 -10.70
C TYR A 54 -9.00 -8.06 -11.48
N SER A 55 -8.20 -8.47 -12.48
CA SER A 55 -8.47 -9.66 -13.29
C SER A 55 -8.49 -10.94 -12.45
N ALA A 56 -7.62 -11.03 -11.45
CA ALA A 56 -7.58 -12.13 -10.49
C ALA A 56 -8.66 -12.05 -9.39
N ARG A 57 -9.48 -10.98 -9.39
CA ARG A 57 -10.48 -10.69 -8.35
C ARG A 57 -9.89 -10.68 -6.94
N PHE A 58 -8.63 -10.25 -6.81
CA PHE A 58 -8.03 -10.04 -5.50
C PHE A 58 -8.82 -8.91 -4.80
N PRO A 59 -9.42 -9.18 -3.63
CA PRO A 59 -10.27 -8.20 -2.97
C PRO A 59 -9.42 -7.07 -2.40
N ILE A 60 -9.85 -5.83 -2.61
CA ILE A 60 -9.30 -4.60 -2.02
C ILE A 60 -10.43 -3.89 -1.29
N ARG A 61 -10.21 -3.44 -0.05
CA ARG A 61 -11.31 -2.84 0.74
C ARG A 61 -11.61 -1.42 0.32
N ARG A 62 -10.57 -0.61 0.16
CA ARG A 62 -10.68 0.81 -0.15
C ARG A 62 -9.42 1.28 -0.84
N MET A 63 -9.56 2.31 -1.69
CA MET A 63 -8.45 2.94 -2.38
C MET A 63 -8.71 4.43 -2.52
N THR A 64 -8.28 5.17 -1.51
CA THR A 64 -8.48 6.61 -1.35
C THR A 64 -7.14 7.28 -1.04
N PRO A 65 -6.80 8.44 -1.62
CA PRO A 65 -5.57 9.14 -1.28
C PRO A 65 -5.48 9.45 0.22
N VAL A 66 -4.30 9.26 0.83
CA VAL A 66 -4.07 9.51 2.28
C VAL A 66 -4.39 10.96 2.67
N ASP A 67 -4.32 11.87 1.71
CA ASP A 67 -4.73 13.26 1.84
C ASP A 67 -6.20 13.43 2.34
N SER A 68 -7.11 12.51 1.98
CA SER A 68 -8.49 12.48 2.50
C SER A 68 -8.59 12.16 4.00
N TYR A 69 -7.49 11.69 4.59
CA TYR A 69 -7.34 11.41 6.01
C TYR A 69 -6.49 12.47 6.72
N GLY A 70 -6.15 13.57 6.03
CA GLY A 70 -5.28 14.62 6.57
C GLY A 70 -3.80 14.22 6.60
N GLY A 71 -3.36 13.26 5.77
CA GLY A 71 -1.97 12.78 5.79
C GLY A 71 -1.68 11.79 6.93
N ASP A 72 -2.70 11.38 7.68
CA ASP A 72 -2.59 10.48 8.84
C ASP A 72 -2.70 9.01 8.41
N ASP A 73 -1.59 8.26 8.48
CA ASP A 73 -1.59 6.84 8.16
C ASP A 73 -2.37 6.01 9.16
N PHE A 74 -2.40 6.38 10.43
CA PHE A 74 -3.15 5.63 11.44
C PHE A 74 -4.64 5.66 11.09
N ARG A 75 -5.18 6.84 10.77
CA ARG A 75 -6.57 6.98 10.30
C ARG A 75 -6.82 6.28 8.97
N SER A 76 -5.85 6.32 8.04
CA SER A 76 -5.94 5.61 6.76
C SER A 76 -6.04 4.08 6.98
N ILE A 77 -5.14 3.52 7.79
CA ILE A 77 -5.03 2.10 8.11
C ILE A 77 -6.24 1.59 8.89
N GLU A 78 -6.78 2.36 9.85
CA GLU A 78 -8.00 1.98 10.57
C GLU A 78 -9.23 1.85 9.65
N THR A 79 -9.15 2.41 8.44
CA THR A 79 -10.16 2.21 7.40
C THR A 79 -9.75 1.19 6.33
N ASP A 80 -8.66 0.46 6.56
CA ASP A 80 -8.10 -0.54 5.65
C ASP A 80 -7.89 -0.01 4.22
N ASN A 81 -7.30 1.17 4.15
CA ASN A 81 -7.15 1.89 2.91
C ASN A 81 -5.87 1.50 2.18
N THR A 82 -6.02 0.93 0.97
CA THR A 82 -4.92 0.78 0.03
C THR A 82 -4.45 2.15 -0.44
N SER A 83 -3.17 2.45 -0.25
CA SER A 83 -2.62 3.78 -0.51
C SER A 83 -1.18 3.75 -1.02
N ALA A 84 -0.69 4.86 -1.56
CA ALA A 84 0.61 4.90 -2.23
C ALA A 84 1.48 6.11 -1.86
N PHE A 85 0.94 7.32 -1.89
CA PHE A 85 1.71 8.54 -1.59
C PHE A 85 1.30 9.17 -0.26
N ASN A 86 2.28 9.36 0.62
CA ASN A 86 2.20 10.18 1.82
C ASN A 86 3.60 10.70 2.19
N CYS A 87 3.79 12.02 2.20
CA CYS A 87 5.08 12.63 2.48
C CYS A 87 5.41 12.66 3.98
N ARG A 88 6.09 11.61 4.42
CA ARG A 88 6.55 11.42 5.80
C ARG A 88 7.84 10.62 5.89
N ALA A 89 8.48 10.68 7.06
CA ALA A 89 9.57 9.77 7.37
C ALA A 89 9.07 8.31 7.47
N ALA A 90 9.98 7.36 7.28
CA ALA A 90 9.72 5.97 7.60
C ALA A 90 9.53 5.80 9.13
N THR A 91 8.71 4.83 9.53
CA THR A 91 8.40 4.58 10.95
C THR A 91 9.67 4.34 11.75
N GLY A 92 9.90 5.15 12.80
CA GLY A 92 11.10 5.04 13.65
C GLY A 92 12.40 5.51 12.99
N SER A 93 12.32 6.22 11.86
CA SER A 93 13.47 6.73 11.10
C SER A 93 13.40 8.23 10.89
N THR A 94 14.55 8.86 10.65
CA THR A 94 14.65 10.24 10.15
C THR A 94 14.71 10.29 8.61
N HIS A 95 14.82 9.13 7.95
CA HIS A 95 14.83 9.04 6.48
C HIS A 95 13.42 9.02 5.91
N TRP A 96 13.27 9.53 4.69
CA TRP A 96 12.01 9.48 3.95
C TRP A 96 11.57 8.05 3.66
N SER A 97 10.26 7.79 3.82
CA SER A 97 9.64 6.56 3.33
C SER A 97 9.53 6.56 1.80
N GLU A 98 9.51 5.39 1.17
CA GLU A 98 9.19 5.27 -0.27
C GLU A 98 7.80 5.83 -0.63
N HIS A 99 6.87 5.87 0.34
CA HIS A 99 5.59 6.57 0.18
C HIS A 99 5.77 8.06 -0.05
N ALA A 100 6.82 8.68 0.51
CA ALA A 100 7.12 10.10 0.31
C ALA A 100 7.63 10.40 -1.10
N TYR A 101 8.12 9.39 -1.83
CA TYR A 101 8.51 9.50 -3.23
C TYR A 101 7.39 9.08 -4.19
N GLY A 102 6.28 8.54 -3.69
CA GLY A 102 5.20 7.95 -4.51
C GLY A 102 5.62 6.66 -5.21
N ARG A 103 6.53 5.89 -4.61
CA ARG A 103 7.12 4.65 -5.17
C ARG A 103 6.85 3.41 -4.31
N ALA A 104 5.89 3.52 -3.40
CA ALA A 104 5.40 2.42 -2.59
C ALA A 104 3.88 2.29 -2.70
N ILE A 105 3.37 1.10 -2.39
CA ILE A 105 1.95 0.80 -2.22
C ILE A 105 1.79 -0.05 -0.97
N ASP A 106 0.87 0.35 -0.10
CA ASP A 106 0.36 -0.48 1.00
C ASP A 106 -1.00 -1.03 0.59
N LEU A 107 -1.17 -2.36 0.62
CA LEU A 107 -2.41 -3.07 0.24
C LEU A 107 -3.12 -3.68 1.45
N ASP A 108 -4.39 -3.31 1.62
CA ASP A 108 -5.29 -3.76 2.71
C ASP A 108 -4.55 -3.93 4.05
N PRO A 109 -4.11 -2.81 4.66
CA PRO A 109 -3.28 -2.79 5.87
C PRO A 109 -3.80 -3.61 7.05
N LEU A 110 -5.12 -3.78 7.19
CA LEU A 110 -5.67 -4.58 8.28
C LEU A 110 -5.40 -6.08 8.05
N GLU A 111 -5.63 -6.59 6.84
CA GLU A 111 -5.34 -7.97 6.42
C GLU A 111 -3.82 -8.25 6.33
N ASN A 112 -3.03 -7.21 6.06
CA ASN A 112 -1.61 -7.30 5.80
C ASN A 112 -0.80 -6.35 6.70
N PRO A 113 -0.80 -6.56 8.03
CA PRO A 113 -0.23 -5.58 8.94
C PRO A 113 1.29 -5.46 8.84
N TYR A 114 1.79 -4.29 9.24
CA TYR A 114 3.13 -4.16 9.79
C TYR A 114 3.22 -4.90 11.14
N VAL A 115 4.21 -5.77 11.27
CA VAL A 115 4.44 -6.66 12.42
C VAL A 115 5.87 -6.52 12.93
N SER A 116 6.03 -6.12 14.19
CA SER A 116 7.30 -6.05 14.89
C SER A 116 7.20 -6.82 16.21
N GLY A 117 8.15 -7.74 16.46
CA GLY A 117 8.13 -8.60 17.65
C GLY A 117 6.85 -9.42 17.81
N GLY A 118 6.21 -9.81 16.70
CA GLY A 118 4.93 -10.53 16.69
C GLY A 118 3.70 -9.68 17.03
N LYS A 119 3.85 -8.35 17.12
CA LYS A 119 2.79 -7.40 17.49
C LYS A 119 2.52 -6.42 16.36
N THR A 120 1.32 -5.86 16.37
CA THR A 120 0.87 -4.79 15.47
C THR A 120 0.13 -3.72 16.28
N SER A 121 0.18 -2.47 15.82
CA SER A 121 -0.48 -1.31 16.46
C SER A 121 -2.00 -1.31 16.27
N HIS A 122 -2.50 -1.96 15.22
CA HIS A 122 -3.91 -1.91 14.82
C HIS A 122 -4.66 -3.12 15.38
N SER A 123 -5.65 -2.88 16.22
CA SER A 123 -6.40 -3.95 16.89
C SER A 123 -7.16 -4.83 15.89
N GLY A 124 -7.68 -4.23 14.81
CA GLY A 124 -8.32 -4.93 13.69
C GLY A 124 -7.41 -5.93 12.95
N SER A 125 -6.09 -5.71 13.01
CA SER A 125 -5.10 -6.58 12.36
C SER A 125 -4.75 -7.84 13.15
N ARG A 126 -5.08 -7.91 14.44
CA ARG A 126 -4.65 -9.01 15.33
C ARG A 126 -5.10 -10.39 14.81
N ARG A 127 -6.28 -10.46 14.20
CA ARG A 127 -6.84 -11.69 13.61
C ARG A 127 -6.09 -12.20 12.36
N TYR A 128 -5.17 -11.40 11.81
CA TYR A 128 -4.39 -11.69 10.60
C TYR A 128 -2.89 -11.92 10.89
N LEU A 129 -2.50 -11.92 12.18
CA LEU A 129 -1.12 -12.20 12.60
C LEU A 129 -0.73 -13.66 12.37
N ASP A 130 -1.68 -14.59 12.49
CA ASP A 130 -1.45 -15.99 12.14
C ASP A 130 -1.42 -16.15 10.61
N ARG A 131 -0.21 -16.21 10.05
CA ARG A 131 0.03 -16.38 8.61
C ARG A 131 -0.07 -17.83 8.13
N SER A 132 -0.41 -18.79 9.01
CA SER A 132 -0.80 -20.13 8.58
C SER A 132 -2.23 -20.15 8.01
N LEU A 133 -3.05 -19.17 8.40
CA LEU A 133 -4.42 -19.01 7.92
C LEU A 133 -4.44 -18.34 6.54
N ARG A 134 -5.39 -18.76 5.70
CA ARG A 134 -5.72 -18.08 4.45
C ARG A 134 -7.10 -17.45 4.56
N ARG A 135 -7.17 -16.12 4.43
CA ARG A 135 -8.42 -15.34 4.40
C ARG A 135 -8.40 -14.40 3.18
N PRO A 136 -9.57 -13.99 2.67
CA PRO A 136 -9.63 -12.98 1.60
C PRO A 136 -8.81 -11.74 1.94
N GLY A 137 -8.01 -11.26 0.98
CA GLY A 137 -7.15 -10.08 1.13
C GLY A 137 -5.80 -10.34 1.82
N MET A 138 -5.60 -11.48 2.48
CA MET A 138 -4.28 -11.81 3.04
C MET A 138 -3.29 -12.18 1.94
N ILE A 139 -2.11 -11.54 1.98
CA ILE A 139 -1.01 -11.74 1.04
C ILE A 139 0.02 -12.73 1.59
N HIS A 140 0.27 -13.81 0.86
CA HIS A 140 1.30 -14.79 1.16
C HIS A 140 2.38 -14.80 0.09
N ALA A 141 3.55 -15.35 0.45
CA ALA A 141 4.61 -15.60 -0.50
C ALA A 141 4.08 -16.45 -1.66
N GLY A 142 4.37 -16.00 -2.88
CA GLY A 142 3.90 -16.64 -4.09
C GLY A 142 2.47 -16.30 -4.50
N ASP A 143 1.69 -15.53 -3.75
CA ASP A 143 0.34 -15.13 -4.17
C ASP A 143 0.38 -14.21 -5.41
N VAL A 144 -0.77 -14.07 -6.09
CA VAL A 144 -0.91 -13.26 -7.32
C VAL A 144 -0.42 -11.83 -7.13
N VAL A 145 -0.63 -11.24 -5.95
CA VAL A 145 -0.19 -9.88 -5.62
C VAL A 145 1.33 -9.79 -5.65
N VAL A 146 2.02 -10.69 -4.93
CA VAL A 146 3.48 -10.73 -4.87
C VAL A 146 4.07 -10.93 -6.26
N ARG A 147 3.52 -11.85 -7.06
CA ARG A 147 3.99 -12.09 -8.43
C ARG A 147 3.72 -10.90 -9.37
N ALA A 148 2.59 -10.21 -9.20
CA ALA A 148 2.25 -9.05 -10.02
C ALA A 148 3.25 -7.90 -9.79
N PHE A 149 3.57 -7.60 -8.54
CA PHE A 149 4.58 -6.61 -8.18
C PHE A 149 5.99 -7.04 -8.59
N ALA A 150 6.39 -8.28 -8.32
CA ALA A 150 7.71 -8.79 -8.69
C ALA A 150 7.96 -8.73 -10.20
N ALA A 151 6.94 -8.98 -11.03
CA ALA A 151 7.05 -8.86 -12.49
C ALA A 151 7.32 -7.43 -12.99
N GLU A 152 7.08 -6.43 -12.15
CA GLU A 152 7.41 -5.02 -12.43
C GLU A 152 8.69 -4.56 -11.70
N GLY A 153 9.40 -5.48 -11.04
CA GLY A 153 10.64 -5.21 -10.31
C GLY A 153 10.47 -4.71 -8.88
N TRP A 154 9.29 -4.87 -8.29
CA TRP A 154 9.01 -4.43 -6.92
C TRP A 154 9.27 -5.54 -5.90
N GLY A 155 9.80 -5.16 -4.74
CA GLY A 155 9.93 -6.04 -3.59
C GLY A 155 8.69 -6.02 -2.69
N TRP A 156 8.62 -7.00 -1.79
CA TRP A 156 7.52 -7.14 -0.83
C TRP A 156 8.06 -7.17 0.61
N GLY A 157 7.53 -6.30 1.47
CA GLY A 157 7.94 -6.17 2.87
C GLY A 157 7.63 -7.40 3.74
N GLY A 158 6.76 -8.29 3.27
CA GLY A 158 6.52 -9.59 3.91
C GLY A 158 7.72 -10.54 3.92
N LEU A 159 8.75 -10.27 3.09
CA LEU A 159 9.98 -11.06 3.02
C LEU A 159 11.12 -10.53 3.91
N TRP A 160 10.92 -9.39 4.57
CA TRP A 160 11.96 -8.79 5.42
C TRP A 160 12.28 -9.65 6.66
N SER A 161 13.55 -9.62 7.07
CA SER A 161 14.01 -10.24 8.30
C SER A 161 13.70 -9.36 9.51
N GLY A 162 13.20 -9.95 10.59
CA GLY A 162 12.80 -9.22 11.80
C GLY A 162 11.41 -8.64 11.65
N THR A 163 11.31 -7.31 11.51
CA THR A 163 10.04 -6.63 11.25
C THR A 163 9.55 -6.96 9.85
N ARG A 164 8.28 -7.35 9.73
CA ARG A 164 7.62 -7.66 8.46
C ARG A 164 6.53 -6.66 8.17
N ASP A 165 6.53 -6.12 6.96
CA ASP A 165 5.51 -5.18 6.51
C ASP A 165 4.68 -5.81 5.40
N TYR A 166 3.64 -6.57 5.76
CA TYR A 166 2.93 -7.42 4.79
C TYR A 166 2.13 -6.61 3.76
N GLN A 167 1.74 -5.39 4.07
CA GLN A 167 1.04 -4.46 3.17
C GLN A 167 1.97 -3.91 2.11
N HIS A 168 3.27 -3.82 2.40
CA HIS A 168 4.17 -2.90 1.74
C HIS A 168 4.84 -3.50 0.49
N PHE A 169 4.76 -2.76 -0.61
CA PHE A 169 5.49 -3.02 -1.85
C PHE A 169 6.21 -1.77 -2.29
N SER A 170 7.50 -1.87 -2.64
CA SER A 170 8.31 -0.75 -3.14
C SER A 170 9.41 -1.21 -4.09
N LEU A 171 9.95 -0.29 -4.90
CA LEU A 171 11.02 -0.61 -5.86
C LEU A 171 12.35 -1.01 -5.21
N ASN A 172 12.66 -0.48 -4.02
CA ASN A 172 13.89 -0.80 -3.30
C ASN A 172 13.69 -1.84 -2.20
N ALA A 173 12.47 -2.37 -2.04
CA ALA A 173 12.10 -3.30 -0.98
C ALA A 173 12.49 -2.76 0.41
N ARG A 174 12.31 -1.45 0.64
CA ARG A 174 12.54 -0.76 1.91
C ARG A 174 11.43 0.25 2.19
#